data_AF-A0A2N5ABB8-F1
#
_entry.id   AF-A0A2N5ABB8-F1
#
_cell.length_a   1.000
_cell.length_b   1.000
_cell.length_c   1.000
_cell.angle_alpha   90.00
_cell.angle_beta   90.00
_cell.angle_gamma   90.00
#
_symmetry.space_group_name_H-M   'P 1'
#
loop_
_entity.id
_entity.type
_entity.pdbx_description
1 polymer ?
#
loop_
_entity_poly.entity_id
_entity_poly.type
_entity_poly.pdbx_seq_one_letter_code
_entity_poly.pdbx_strand_id
1 'polypeptide(L)'
;LWRELNGEGDIDNAPWPVADESAMVEDSTLVVVQVNGKVRGKITVAVDATEEQVRERAGQEHLVAKYLDGKTVRKVIYVPGKLLNLVVG
;
A
#
# COMPACT_ATOMS: atom_id res chain seq x y z
N LEU A 1 22.01 29.05 -1.38
CA LEU A 1 20.82 28.38 -0.81
C LEU A 1 20.84 28.33 0.73
N TRP A 2 21.72 27.60 1.44
CA TRP A 2 21.68 27.54 2.93
C TRP A 2 21.59 28.91 3.62
N ARG A 3 22.50 29.83 3.24
CA ARG A 3 22.50 31.22 3.75
C ARG A 3 21.27 32.03 3.31
N GLU A 4 20.73 31.75 2.13
CA GLU A 4 19.53 32.43 1.61
C GLU A 4 18.23 31.92 2.27
N LEU A 5 18.25 30.70 2.80
CA LEU A 5 17.20 30.12 3.62
C LEU A 5 17.32 30.52 5.09
N ASN A 6 18.24 31.43 5.44
CA ASN A 6 18.57 31.84 6.81
C ASN A 6 18.92 30.64 7.72
N GLY A 7 19.58 29.61 7.18
CA GLY A 7 20.07 28.48 7.96
C GLY A 7 21.09 28.91 9.01
N GLU A 8 21.05 28.27 10.17
CA GLU A 8 21.97 28.58 11.27
C GLU A 8 23.40 28.10 10.96
N GLY A 9 24.39 28.98 11.14
CA GLY A 9 25.80 28.66 10.91
C GLY A 9 26.17 28.34 9.46
N ASP A 10 27.36 27.78 9.27
CA ASP A 10 27.81 27.26 7.97
C ASP A 10 27.33 25.83 7.76
N ILE A 11 26.86 25.52 6.54
CA ILE A 11 26.29 24.21 6.18
C ILE A 11 27.24 23.05 6.45
N ASP A 12 28.55 23.26 6.35
CA ASP A 12 29.58 22.24 6.59
C ASP A 12 29.58 21.72 8.04
N ASN A 13 29.03 22.50 8.98
CA ASN A 13 28.89 22.14 10.40
C ASN A 13 27.43 21.89 10.81
N ALA A 14 26.48 22.00 9.89
CA ALA A 14 25.08 21.78 10.21
C ALA A 14 24.85 20.31 10.58
N PRO A 15 23.99 20.03 11.58
CA PRO A 15 23.67 18.66 11.93
C PRO A 15 22.97 17.96 10.77
N TRP A 16 23.27 16.68 10.58
CA TRP A 16 22.59 15.88 9.57
C TRP A 16 21.09 15.75 9.93
N PRO A 17 20.18 15.92 8.97
CA PRO A 17 18.76 15.78 9.24
C PRO A 17 18.44 14.35 9.70
N VAL A 18 17.69 14.25 10.79
CA VAL A 18 17.16 12.98 11.31
C VAL A 18 15.69 12.91 10.92
N ALA A 19 15.26 11.77 10.39
CA ALA A 19 13.86 11.57 10.03
C ALA A 19 12.98 11.58 11.29
N ASP A 20 11.90 12.35 11.25
CA ASP A 20 10.87 12.35 12.29
C ASP A 20 9.89 11.21 12.02
N GLU A 21 9.85 10.22 12.92
CA GLU A 21 8.96 9.06 12.81
C GLU A 21 7.48 9.44 12.76
N SER A 22 7.09 10.53 13.42
CA SER A 22 5.70 11.00 13.41
C SER A 22 5.29 11.58 12.06
N ALA A 23 6.24 12.17 11.31
CA ALA A 23 6.03 12.68 9.96
C ALA A 23 6.04 11.58 8.88
N MET A 24 6.46 10.36 9.23
CA MET A 24 6.50 9.21 8.31
C MET A 24 5.25 8.32 8.39
N VAL A 25 4.31 8.64 9.26
CA VAL A 25 3.05 7.87 9.38
C VAL A 25 2.22 8.11 8.11
N GLU A 26 1.99 7.05 7.35
CA GLU A 26 1.08 7.07 6.21
C GLU A 26 -0.33 6.65 6.67
N ASP A 27 -1.36 7.38 6.25
CA ASP A 27 -2.76 7.01 6.53
C ASP A 27 -3.26 5.89 5.62
N SER A 28 -2.58 5.67 4.50
CA SER A 28 -2.97 4.70 3.49
C SER A 28 -1.77 3.93 2.94
N THR A 29 -2.01 2.69 2.55
CA THR A 29 -1.00 1.80 2.00
C THR A 29 -1.46 1.17 0.69
N LEU A 30 -0.49 0.87 -0.18
CA LEU A 30 -0.75 0.22 -1.45
C LEU A 30 -0.71 -1.30 -1.29
N VAL A 31 -1.85 -1.94 -1.49
CA VAL A 31 -1.99 -3.39 -1.49
C VAL A 31 -2.00 -3.91 -2.93
N VAL A 32 -1.10 -4.84 -3.22
CA VAL A 32 -1.08 -5.54 -4.50
C VAL A 32 -2.12 -6.65 -4.49
N VAL A 33 -2.98 -6.71 -5.51
CA VAL A 33 -4.00 -7.75 -5.65
C VAL A 33 -3.58 -8.79 -6.68
N GLN A 34 -3.60 -10.05 -6.29
CA GLN A 34 -3.30 -11.21 -7.11
C GLN A 34 -4.51 -12.14 -7.22
N VAL A 35 -4.60 -12.83 -8.36
CA VAL A 35 -5.53 -13.95 -8.57
C VAL A 35 -4.72 -15.13 -9.07
N ASN A 36 -4.79 -16.26 -8.35
CA ASN A 36 -3.95 -17.45 -8.59
C ASN A 36 -2.46 -17.10 -8.75
N GLY A 37 -1.94 -16.23 -7.86
CA GLY A 37 -0.53 -15.84 -7.83
C GLY A 37 -0.08 -14.87 -8.92
N LYS A 38 -0.97 -14.44 -9.83
CA LYS A 38 -0.65 -13.43 -10.84
C LYS A 38 -1.24 -12.08 -10.45
N VAL A 39 -0.45 -11.00 -10.55
CA VAL A 39 -0.91 -9.63 -10.24
C VAL A 39 -2.03 -9.21 -11.20
N ARG A 40 -3.12 -8.69 -10.64
CA ARG A 40 -4.32 -8.24 -11.37
C ARG A 40 -4.78 -6.83 -11.02
N GLY A 41 -4.28 -6.25 -9.93
CA GLY A 41 -4.60 -4.89 -9.57
C GLY A 41 -3.69 -4.37 -8.46
N LYS A 42 -3.82 -3.08 -8.18
CA LYS A 42 -3.25 -2.41 -7.03
C LYS A 42 -4.34 -1.52 -6.46
N ILE A 43 -4.57 -1.59 -5.16
CA ILE A 43 -5.56 -0.76 -4.47
C ILE A 43 -4.87 -0.02 -3.34
N THR A 44 -5.26 1.23 -3.14
CA THR A 44 -4.87 2.00 -1.97
C THR A 44 -5.97 1.86 -0.92
N VAL A 45 -5.59 1.46 0.29
CA VAL A 45 -6.49 1.22 1.43
C VAL A 45 -5.91 1.87 2.68
N ALA A 46 -6.73 2.10 3.71
CA ALA A 46 -6.23 2.60 4.99
C ALA A 46 -5.21 1.60 5.59
N VAL A 47 -4.23 2.09 6.35
CA VAL A 47 -3.20 1.23 6.96
C VAL A 47 -3.79 0.21 7.94
N ASP A 48 -4.92 0.55 8.56
CA ASP A 48 -5.69 -0.29 9.48
C ASP A 48 -6.83 -1.09 8.80
N ALA A 49 -6.89 -1.07 7.46
CA ALA A 49 -7.96 -1.75 6.72
C ALA A 49 -7.97 -3.26 6.98
N THR A 50 -9.16 -3.79 7.31
CA THR A 50 -9.35 -5.21 7.57
C THR A 50 -9.30 -6.02 6.28
N GLU A 51 -9.05 -7.33 6.39
CA GLU A 51 -9.06 -8.22 5.23
C GLU A 51 -10.36 -8.10 4.42
N GLU A 52 -11.51 -8.01 5.10
CA GLU A 52 -12.83 -7.89 4.46
C GLU A 52 -12.95 -6.61 3.64
N GLN A 53 -12.52 -5.47 4.20
CA GLN A 53 -12.53 -4.18 3.52
C GLN A 53 -11.61 -4.17 2.30
N VAL A 54 -10.39 -4.73 2.45
CA VAL A 54 -9.44 -4.85 1.35
C VAL A 54 -9.97 -5.78 0.26
N ARG A 55 -10.62 -6.89 0.63
CA ARG A 55 -11.22 -7.84 -0.31
C ARG A 55 -12.39 -7.23 -1.08
N GLU A 56 -13.27 -6.50 -0.40
CA GLU A 56 -14.38 -5.80 -1.04
C GLU A 56 -13.85 -4.76 -2.03
N ARG A 57 -12.87 -3.95 -1.61
CA ARG A 57 -12.25 -2.95 -2.47
C ARG A 57 -11.54 -3.57 -3.68
N ALA A 58 -10.84 -4.69 -3.47
CA ALA A 58 -10.22 -5.45 -4.54
C ALA A 58 -11.24 -6.05 -5.52
N GLY A 59 -12.43 -6.44 -5.05
CA GLY A 59 -13.51 -6.94 -5.91
C GLY A 59 -14.12 -5.88 -6.83
N GLN A 60 -13.99 -4.60 -6.46
CA GLN A 60 -14.44 -3.47 -7.29
C GLN A 60 -13.45 -3.13 -8.42
N GLU A 61 -12.21 -3.64 -8.36
CA GLU A 61 -11.23 -3.46 -9.44
C GLU A 61 -11.62 -4.28 -10.67
N HIS A 62 -11.76 -3.61 -11.81
CA HIS A 62 -12.29 -4.21 -13.04
C HIS A 62 -11.52 -5.47 -13.47
N LEU A 63 -10.19 -5.41 -13.42
CA LEU A 63 -9.36 -6.56 -13.78
C LEU A 63 -9.55 -7.71 -12.80
N VAL A 64 -9.62 -7.44 -11.49
CA VAL A 64 -9.84 -8.48 -10.48
C VAL A 64 -11.20 -9.12 -10.67
N ALA A 65 -12.28 -8.33 -10.76
CA ALA A 65 -13.64 -8.80 -11.00
C ALA A 65 -13.73 -9.72 -12.21
N LYS A 66 -13.08 -9.36 -13.33
CA LYS A 66 -13.02 -10.19 -14.54
C LYS A 66 -12.41 -11.58 -14.31
N TYR A 67 -11.44 -11.72 -13.41
CA TYR A 67 -10.82 -13.02 -13.11
C TYR A 67 -11.59 -13.82 -12.05
N LEU A 68 -12.47 -13.17 -11.28
CA LEU A 68 -13.39 -13.77 -10.32
C LEU A 68 -14.71 -14.20 -10.96
N ASP A 69 -15.10 -13.59 -12.08
CA ASP A 69 -16.37 -13.89 -12.76
C ASP A 69 -16.51 -15.38 -13.08
N GLY A 70 -17.66 -15.95 -12.67
CA GLY A 70 -17.97 -17.38 -12.79
C GLY A 70 -17.09 -18.33 -11.96
N LYS A 71 -16.30 -17.84 -11.00
CA LYS A 71 -15.41 -18.67 -10.17
C LYS A 71 -15.67 -18.51 -8.68
N THR A 72 -15.41 -19.58 -7.95
CA THR A 72 -15.48 -19.58 -6.49
C THR A 72 -14.09 -19.29 -5.90
N VAL A 73 -14.03 -18.42 -4.91
CA VAL A 73 -12.82 -18.17 -4.12
C VAL A 73 -12.63 -19.33 -3.15
N ARG A 74 -11.56 -20.12 -3.34
CA ARG A 74 -11.24 -21.29 -2.52
C ARG A 74 -10.40 -20.93 -1.29
N LYS A 75 -9.54 -19.92 -1.42
CA LYS A 75 -8.65 -19.46 -0.36
C LYS A 75 -8.30 -17.99 -0.57
N VAL A 76 -8.27 -17.24 0.53
CA VAL A 76 -7.78 -15.87 0.58
C VAL A 76 -6.47 -15.88 1.36
N ILE A 77 -5.47 -15.17 0.86
CA ILE A 77 -4.19 -14.96 1.53
C ILE A 77 -3.98 -13.46 1.61
N TYR A 78 -4.02 -12.92 2.82
CA TYR A 78 -3.83 -11.50 3.07
C TYR A 78 -2.55 -11.28 3.89
N VAL A 79 -1.71 -10.37 3.40
CA VAL A 79 -0.57 -9.81 4.12
C VAL A 79 -0.89 -8.35 4.36
N PRO A 80 -1.17 -7.94 5.62
CA PRO A 80 -1.57 -6.58 5.96
C PRO A 80 -0.69 -5.51 5.33
N GLY A 81 -1.33 -4.56 4.64
CA GLY A 81 -0.67 -3.44 3.97
C GLY A 81 0.31 -3.80 2.84
N LYS A 82 0.28 -5.04 2.32
CA LYS A 82 1.21 -5.46 1.25
C LYS A 82 0.54 -6.23 0.12
N LEU A 83 -0.23 -7.27 0.44
CA LEU A 83 -0.66 -8.24 -0.57
C LEU A 83 -2.03 -8.84 -0.24
N LEU A 84 -2.90 -8.93 -1.25
CA LEU A 84 -4.08 -9.78 -1.24
C LEU A 84 -3.98 -10.77 -2.41
N ASN A 85 -3.97 -12.07 -2.14
CA ASN A 85 -4.02 -13.10 -3.17
C ASN A 85 -5.30 -13.95 -3.04
N LEU A 86 -6.08 -13.96 -4.11
CA LEU A 86 -7.33 -14.70 -4.23
C LEU A 86 -7.08 -15.97 -5.04
N VAL A 87 -7.17 -17.12 -4.38
CA VAL A 87 -7.09 -18.42 -5.05
C VAL A 87 -8.48 -18.81 -5.51
N VAL A 88 -8.66 -18.92 -6.83
CA VAL A 88 -9.94 -19.23 -7.48
C VAL A 88 -9.87 -20.52 -8.29
N GLY A 89 -10.98 -21.24 -8.33
CA GLY A 89 -11.17 -22.41 -9.18
C GLY A 89 -12.41 -23.20 -8.85
#